data_AF-A0A7J9KTN9-F1
#
_entry.id   AF-A0A7J9KTN9-F1
#
_cell.length_a   1.000
_cell.length_b   1.000
_cell.length_c   1.000
_cell.angle_alpha   90.00
_cell.angle_beta   90.00
_cell.angle_gamma   90.00
#
_symmetry.space_group_name_H-M   'P 1'
#
loop_
_entity.id
_entity.type
_entity.pdbx_description
1 polymer ?
#
loop_
_entity_poly.entity_id
_entity_poly.type
_entity_poly.pdbx_seq_one_letter_code
_entity_poly.pdbx_strand_id
1 'polypeptide(L)'
;MVYSLKNYFLKAGLELADDVVDKIRNGIKYIKKSGIRRKRFYDIAAKSFHLNVIKKLHQDVCVRWNSTYLMLEYALYFKDVLDYWGQRDKDYQIFAVSDEEWSNVAIVCKFLKVFYDVICVFFWF
;
A
#
# COMPACT_ATOMS: atom_id res chain seq x y z
N MET A 1 -14.57 25.09 0.02
CA MET A 1 -15.77 24.27 -0.30
C MET A 1 -15.45 23.07 -1.21
N VAL A 2 -14.58 23.19 -2.23
CA VAL A 2 -14.18 22.05 -3.10
C VAL A 2 -13.20 21.08 -2.39
N TYR A 3 -12.26 21.59 -1.58
CA TYR A 3 -11.32 20.77 -0.81
C TYR A 3 -11.98 19.85 0.23
N SER A 4 -13.10 20.30 0.82
CA SER A 4 -13.83 19.58 1.86
C SER A 4 -14.69 18.44 1.32
N LEU A 5 -15.31 18.61 0.15
CA LEU A 5 -16.07 17.54 -0.53
C LEU A 5 -15.13 16.44 -1.06
N LYS A 6 -13.98 16.82 -1.63
CA LYS A 6 -12.99 15.88 -2.15
C LYS A 6 -12.44 14.97 -1.03
N ASN A 7 -12.09 15.57 0.11
CA ASN A 7 -11.66 14.80 1.28
C ASN A 7 -12.79 13.93 1.85
N TYR A 8 -14.06 14.35 1.81
CA TYR A 8 -15.17 13.57 2.33
C TYR A 8 -15.45 12.32 1.49
N PHE A 9 -15.55 12.44 0.15
CA PHE A 9 -15.74 11.27 -0.73
C PHE A 9 -14.55 10.32 -0.72
N LEU A 10 -13.33 10.86 -0.69
CA LEU A 10 -12.11 10.06 -0.57
C LEU A 10 -12.04 9.33 0.78
N LYS A 11 -12.46 9.99 1.86
CA LYS A 11 -12.49 9.39 3.19
C LYS A 11 -13.58 8.31 3.29
N ALA A 12 -14.78 8.55 2.77
CA ALA A 12 -15.84 7.55 2.72
C ALA A 12 -15.46 6.33 1.86
N GLY A 13 -14.78 6.54 0.72
CA GLY A 13 -14.27 5.45 -0.11
C GLY A 13 -13.13 4.66 0.54
N LEU A 14 -12.29 5.32 1.34
CA LEU A 14 -11.26 4.67 2.15
C LEU A 14 -11.85 3.94 3.37
N GLU A 15 -12.91 4.46 3.99
CA GLU A 15 -13.63 3.84 5.11
C GLU A 15 -14.19 2.46 4.72
N LEU A 16 -14.63 2.28 3.47
CA LEU A 16 -15.08 0.97 2.95
C LEU A 16 -13.95 -0.04 2.77
N ALA A 17 -12.70 0.42 2.73
CA ALA A 17 -11.50 -0.41 2.59
C ALA A 17 -10.59 -0.32 3.81
N ASP A 18 -11.06 0.27 4.92
CA ASP A 18 -10.19 0.69 6.02
C ASP A 18 -9.49 -0.52 6.65
N ASP A 19 -10.21 -1.62 6.83
CA ASP A 19 -9.68 -2.86 7.39
C ASP A 19 -8.52 -3.43 6.58
N VAL A 20 -8.65 -3.51 5.25
CA VAL A 20 -7.57 -4.03 4.39
C VAL A 20 -6.42 -3.03 4.27
N VAL A 21 -6.71 -1.73 4.22
CA VAL A 21 -5.70 -0.68 4.20
C VAL A 21 -4.89 -0.71 5.50
N ASP A 22 -5.53 -0.92 6.65
CA ASP A 22 -4.89 -1.09 7.95
C ASP A 22 -4.04 -2.35 8.04
N LYS A 23 -4.51 -3.49 7.50
CA LYS A 23 -3.69 -4.71 7.39
C LYS A 23 -2.40 -4.45 6.62
N ILE A 24 -2.51 -3.85 5.43
CA ILE A 24 -1.34 -3.52 4.59
C ILE A 24 -0.41 -2.55 5.33
N ARG A 25 -0.95 -1.48 5.91
CA ARG A 25 -0.21 -0.48 6.68
C ARG A 25 0.58 -1.11 7.82
N ASN A 26 -0.07 -1.96 8.62
CA ASN A 26 0.55 -2.62 9.75
C ASN A 26 1.56 -3.69 9.31
N GLY A 27 1.30 -4.42 8.22
CA GLY A 27 2.25 -5.34 7.61
C GLY A 27 3.53 -4.62 7.14
N ILE A 28 3.39 -3.51 6.41
CA ILE A 28 4.54 -2.70 5.99
C ILE A 28 5.31 -2.17 7.20
N LYS A 29 4.61 -1.69 8.23
CA LYS A 29 5.21 -1.23 9.50
C LYS A 29 5.97 -2.37 10.18
N TYR A 30 5.42 -3.57 10.22
CA TYR A 30 6.09 -4.77 10.77
C TYR A 30 7.41 -5.04 10.05
N ILE A 31 7.40 -5.10 8.71
CA ILE A 31 8.61 -5.36 7.90
C ILE A 31 9.68 -4.28 8.14
N LYS A 32 9.27 -3.01 8.14
CA LYS A 32 10.19 -1.87 8.27
C LYS A 32 10.73 -1.67 9.68
N LYS A 33 10.06 -2.17 10.71
CA LYS A 33 10.45 -2.04 12.13
C LYS A 33 11.82 -2.67 12.43
N SER A 34 12.24 -3.70 11.69
CA SER A 34 13.53 -4.36 11.88
C SER A 34 14.39 -4.25 10.63
N GLY A 35 15.64 -3.79 10.79
CA GLY A 35 16.59 -3.73 9.69
C GLY A 35 16.88 -5.09 9.05
N ILE A 36 16.91 -6.16 9.86
CA ILE A 36 17.11 -7.54 9.39
C ILE A 36 15.91 -8.02 8.57
N ARG A 37 14.68 -7.87 9.08
CA ARG A 37 13.46 -8.23 8.34
C ARG A 37 13.34 -7.46 7.04
N ARG A 38 13.57 -6.14 7.09
CA ARG A 38 13.56 -5.28 5.91
C ARG A 38 14.58 -5.71 4.85
N LYS A 39 15.82 -6.03 5.26
CA LYS A 39 16.85 -6.53 4.34
C LYS A 39 16.41 -7.85 3.69
N ARG A 40 15.96 -8.81 4.52
CA ARG A 40 15.49 -10.11 4.04
C ARG A 40 14.32 -10.00 3.06
N PHE A 41 13.37 -9.11 3.33
CA PHE A 41 12.25 -8.84 2.43
C PHE A 41 12.72 -8.40 1.05
N TYR A 42 13.61 -7.40 0.98
CA TYR A 42 14.12 -6.92 -0.31
C TYR A 42 15.07 -7.92 -0.98
N ASP A 43 15.81 -8.73 -0.22
CA ASP A 43 16.63 -9.80 -0.79
C ASP A 43 15.74 -10.84 -1.48
N ILE A 44 14.60 -11.22 -0.88
CA ILE A 44 13.62 -12.13 -1.51
C ILE A 44 13.00 -11.46 -2.74
N ALA A 45 12.56 -10.20 -2.62
CA ALA A 45 11.97 -9.47 -3.74
C ALA A 45 12.91 -9.40 -4.95
N ALA A 46 14.20 -9.14 -4.74
CA ALA A 46 15.18 -9.05 -5.81
C ALA A 46 15.61 -10.42 -6.36
N LYS A 47 15.88 -11.40 -5.48
CA LYS A 47 16.48 -12.69 -5.89
C LYS A 47 15.47 -13.73 -6.34
N SER A 48 14.29 -13.75 -5.73
CA SER A 48 13.29 -14.79 -5.96
C SER A 48 12.15 -14.31 -6.88
N PHE A 49 11.83 -13.01 -6.83
CA PHE A 49 10.75 -12.41 -7.62
C PHE A 49 11.26 -11.43 -8.70
N HIS A 50 12.58 -11.23 -8.78
CA HIS A 50 13.24 -10.38 -9.79
C HIS A 50 12.69 -8.94 -9.87
N LEU A 51 12.20 -8.40 -8.74
CA LEU A 51 11.66 -7.05 -8.67
C LEU A 51 12.77 -6.01 -8.55
N ASN A 52 12.52 -4.82 -9.12
CA ASN A 52 13.40 -3.68 -8.95
C ASN A 52 13.24 -3.09 -7.54
N VAL A 53 14.17 -3.45 -6.66
CA VAL A 53 14.17 -2.98 -5.26
C VAL A 53 14.75 -1.58 -5.07
N ILE A 54 15.01 -0.81 -6.14
CA ILE A 54 15.12 0.66 -6.02
C ILE A 54 13.78 1.22 -5.55
N LYS A 55 12.66 0.64 -6.02
CA LYS A 55 11.33 0.85 -5.43
C LYS A 55 11.29 0.25 -4.02
N LYS A 56 10.68 0.96 -3.08
CA LYS A 56 10.60 0.55 -1.66
C LYS A 56 9.17 0.67 -1.16
N LEU A 57 8.77 -0.20 -0.24
CA LEU A 57 7.49 -0.07 0.47
C LEU A 57 7.39 1.30 1.16
N HIS A 58 6.35 2.04 0.79
CA HIS A 58 5.97 3.29 1.42
C HIS A 58 5.10 3.02 2.64
N GLN A 59 5.48 3.59 3.78
CA GLN A 59 4.57 3.63 4.93
C GLN A 59 3.80 4.94 4.81
N ASP A 60 2.48 4.90 4.91
CA ASP A 60 1.69 6.09 4.72
C ASP A 60 1.69 7.01 5.96
N VAL A 61 1.23 8.23 5.73
CA VAL A 61 0.81 9.17 6.77
C VAL A 61 -0.72 9.18 6.71
N CYS A 62 -1.39 8.52 7.67
CA CYS A 62 -2.84 8.22 7.65
C CYS A 62 -3.75 9.41 7.31
N VAL A 63 -3.31 10.64 7.58
CA VAL A 63 -4.10 11.86 7.35
C VAL A 63 -4.08 12.35 5.90
N ARG A 64 -3.27 11.74 5.02
CA ARG A 64 -3.07 12.19 3.63
C ARG A 64 -3.28 11.04 2.65
N TRP A 65 -4.39 11.07 1.93
CA TRP A 65 -4.75 10.06 0.92
C TRP A 65 -3.68 9.90 -0.19
N ASN A 66 -2.90 10.95 -0.52
CA ASN A 66 -1.74 10.84 -1.42
C ASN A 66 -0.71 9.82 -0.91
N SER A 67 -0.48 9.82 0.40
CA SER A 67 0.46 8.90 1.04
C SER A 67 -0.11 7.49 1.10
N THR A 68 -1.43 7.36 1.32
CA THR A 68 -2.14 6.08 1.28
C THR A 68 -2.14 5.51 -0.13
N TYR A 69 -2.39 6.31 -1.16
CA TYR A 69 -2.26 5.93 -2.57
C TYR A 69 -0.88 5.35 -2.87
N LEU A 70 0.20 6.07 -2.53
CA LEU A 70 1.57 5.57 -2.74
C LEU A 70 1.84 4.30 -1.93
N MET A 71 1.31 4.16 -0.72
CA MET A 71 1.43 2.92 0.04
C MET A 71 0.76 1.75 -0.69
N LEU A 72 -0.47 1.93 -1.18
CA LEU A 72 -1.22 0.88 -1.88
C LEU A 72 -0.59 0.55 -3.25
N GLU A 73 -0.13 1.55 -4.00
CA GLU A 73 0.54 1.34 -5.30
C GLU A 73 1.81 0.50 -5.13
N TYR A 74 2.63 0.79 -4.12
CA TYR A 74 3.82 0.01 -3.85
C TYR A 74 3.51 -1.34 -3.20
N ALA A 75 2.47 -1.44 -2.36
CA ALA A 75 2.02 -2.73 -1.82
C ALA A 75 1.59 -3.67 -2.96
N LEU A 76 0.83 -3.18 -3.93
CA LEU A 76 0.45 -3.92 -5.14
C LEU A 76 1.67 -4.33 -5.97
N TYR A 77 2.66 -3.43 -6.13
CA TYR A 77 3.91 -3.78 -6.82
C TYR A 77 4.67 -4.92 -6.15
N PHE A 78 4.57 -5.04 -4.82
CA PHE A 78 5.20 -6.10 -4.03
C PHE A 78 4.23 -7.22 -3.60
N LYS A 79 3.02 -7.31 -4.19
CA LYS A 79 1.95 -8.25 -3.79
C LYS A 79 2.48 -9.66 -3.56
N ASP A 80 3.08 -10.25 -4.60
CA ASP A 80 3.52 -11.66 -4.56
C ASP A 80 4.59 -11.91 -3.46
N VAL A 81 5.41 -10.91 -3.18
CA VAL A 81 6.41 -10.98 -2.11
C VAL A 81 5.75 -10.90 -0.73
N LEU A 82 4.72 -10.06 -0.58
CA LEU A 82 3.95 -9.93 0.67
C LEU A 82 3.16 -11.21 0.95
N ASP A 83 2.54 -11.80 -0.08
CA ASP A 83 1.82 -13.08 0.04
C ASP A 83 2.79 -14.22 0.39
N TYR A 84 3.94 -14.29 -0.30
CA TYR A 84 5.01 -15.23 0.02
C TYR A 84 5.52 -15.09 1.46
N TRP A 85 5.64 -13.84 1.93
CA TRP A 85 6.09 -13.54 3.28
C TRP A 85 5.05 -13.98 4.31
N GLY A 86 3.77 -13.69 4.10
CA GLY A 86 2.68 -14.11 4.98
C GLY A 86 2.53 -15.63 5.11
N GLN A 87 2.89 -16.40 4.08
CA GLN A 87 2.88 -17.85 4.18
C GLN A 87 4.00 -18.42 5.08
N ARG A 88 5.10 -17.68 5.31
CA ARG A 88 6.31 -18.18 6.00
C ARG A 88 6.59 -17.56 7.35
N ASP A 89 6.21 -16.31 7.56
CA ASP A 89 6.45 -15.58 8.81
C ASP A 89 5.18 -15.60 9.66
N LYS A 90 5.20 -16.43 10.72
CA LYS A 90 4.05 -16.60 11.63
C LYS A 90 3.59 -15.30 12.26
N ASP A 91 4.52 -14.39 12.57
CA ASP A 91 4.20 -13.12 13.18
C ASP A 91 3.61 -12.12 12.16
N TYR A 92 3.81 -12.38 10.87
CA TYR A 92 3.22 -11.58 9.79
C TYR A 92 1.85 -12.08 9.36
N GLN A 93 1.48 -13.34 9.63
CA GLN A 93 0.22 -13.95 9.16
C GLN A 93 -1.03 -13.14 9.54
N ILE A 94 -1.00 -12.43 10.66
CA ILE A 94 -2.09 -11.54 11.09
C ILE A 94 -2.37 -10.38 10.11
N PHE A 95 -1.42 -10.06 9.25
CA PHE A 95 -1.52 -9.02 8.21
C PHE A 95 -1.70 -9.62 6.80
N ALA A 96 -1.91 -10.93 6.68
CA ALA A 96 -2.12 -11.56 5.39
C ALA A 96 -3.39 -10.99 4.73
N VAL A 97 -3.28 -10.76 3.42
CA VAL A 97 -4.33 -10.17 2.58
C VAL A 97 -4.81 -11.26 1.62
N SER A 98 -6.12 -11.47 1.53
CA SER A 98 -6.71 -12.45 0.63
C SER A 98 -6.71 -11.96 -0.83
N ASP A 99 -6.91 -12.86 -1.80
CA ASP A 99 -7.01 -12.45 -3.21
C ASP A 99 -8.20 -11.52 -3.50
N GLU A 100 -9.31 -11.70 -2.77
CA GLU A 100 -10.47 -10.81 -2.83
C GLU A 100 -10.11 -9.42 -2.27
N GLU A 101 -9.45 -9.39 -1.12
CA GLU A 101 -8.98 -8.14 -0.50
C GLU A 101 -7.97 -7.41 -1.41
N TRP A 102 -7.05 -8.14 -2.06
CA TRP A 102 -6.13 -7.57 -3.05
C TRP A 102 -6.87 -6.99 -4.26
N SER A 103 -7.93 -7.65 -4.71
CA SER A 103 -8.77 -7.15 -5.80
C SER A 103 -9.45 -5.83 -5.40
N ASN A 104 -9.97 -5.74 -4.18
CA ASN A 104 -10.54 -4.52 -3.63
C ASN A 104 -9.49 -3.40 -3.54
N VAL A 105 -8.28 -3.71 -3.06
CA VAL A 105 -7.16 -2.76 -2.99
C VAL A 105 -6.78 -2.25 -4.39
N ALA A 106 -6.77 -3.11 -5.41
CA ALA A 106 -6.50 -2.69 -6.78
C ALA A 106 -7.56 -1.70 -7.32
N ILE A 107 -8.85 -1.94 -7.01
CA ILE A 107 -9.95 -1.04 -7.37
C ILE A 107 -9.78 0.32 -6.68
N VAL A 108 -9.55 0.32 -5.36
CA VAL A 108 -9.34 1.56 -4.59
C VAL A 108 -8.10 2.31 -5.08
N CYS A 109 -6.98 1.61 -5.30
CA CYS A 109 -5.75 2.22 -5.79
C CYS A 109 -5.94 2.86 -7.17
N LYS A 110 -6.69 2.21 -8.07
CA LYS A 110 -7.02 2.77 -9.40
C LYS A 110 -7.89 4.01 -9.28
N PHE A 111 -8.89 4.00 -8.39
CA PHE A 111 -9.72 5.17 -8.11
C PHE A 111 -8.87 6.34 -7.58
N LEU A 112 -8.01 6.10 -6.59
CA LEU A 112 -7.11 7.10 -6.02
C LEU A 112 -6.11 7.65 -7.03
N LYS A 113 -5.60 6.81 -7.94
CA LYS A 113 -4.68 7.21 -9.01
C LYS A 113 -5.27 8.33 -9.87
N VAL A 114 -6.54 8.22 -10.26
CA VAL A 114 -7.21 9.26 -11.06
C VAL A 114 -7.18 10.61 -10.36
N PHE A 115 -7.40 10.65 -9.04
CA PHE A 115 -7.32 11.89 -8.28
C PHE A 115 -5.88 12.38 -8.12
N TYR A 116 -4.93 11.47 -7.94
CA TYR A 116 -3.51 11.79 -7.83
C TYR A 116 -2.99 12.45 -9.11
N ASP A 117 -3.25 11.83 -10.26
CA ASP A 117 -2.81 12.32 -11.57
C ASP A 117 -3.43 13.68 -11.89
N VAL A 118 -4.74 13.85 -11.68
CA VAL A 118 -5.42 15.14 -11.89
C VAL A 118 -4.81 16.24 -11.02
N ILE A 119 -4.48 15.94 -9.76
CA ILE A 119 -3.89 16.93 -8.86
C ILE A 119 -2.46 17.26 -9.26
N CYS A 120 -1.65 16.29 -9.68
CA CYS A 120 -0.31 16.55 -10.21
C CYS A 120 -0.34 17.43 -11.46
N VAL A 121 -1.38 17.32 -12.30
CA VAL A 121 -1.57 18.18 -13.49
C VAL A 121 -1.99 19.61 -13.11
N PHE A 122 -2.76 19.81 -12.04
CA PHE A 122 -3.25 21.14 -11.63
C PHE A 122 -2.30 21.92 -10.70
N PHE A 123 -1.21 21.32 -10.19
CA PHE A 123 -0.18 22.02 -9.41
C PHE A 123 1.09 22.36 -10.22
N TRP A 124 1.00 22.29 -11.55
CA TRP A 124 2.00 22.81 -12.50
C TRP A 124 1.42 23.98 -13.32
N PHE A 125 0.84 24.97 -12.63
CA PHE A 125 0.64 26.36 -13.07
C PHE A 125 0.65 27.28 -11.86
#